data_AF-A0A2T4BQ46-F1
#
_entry.id   AF-A0A2T4BQ46-F1
#
_cell.length_a   1.000
_cell.length_b   1.000
_cell.length_c   1.000
_cell.angle_alpha   90.00
_cell.angle_beta   90.00
_cell.angle_gamma   90.00
#
_symmetry.space_group_name_H-M   'P 1'
#
loop_
_entity.id
_entity.type
_entity.pdbx_description
1 polymer ?
#
loop_
_entity_poly.entity_id
_entity_poly.type
_entity_poly.pdbx_seq_one_letter_code
_entity_poly.pdbx_strand_id
1 'polypeptide(L)'
;MTSSLLNSQAGPHRCDRINPSTGKPCNTIFSRPYDLTRHEDTIHNAKKQKVHCNLCTEEKTFSRADALTRHYRVCHPDVELPGKHRRRGGA
;
A
#
# COMPACT_ATOMS: atom_id res chain seq x y z
N MET A 1 19.84 -24.48 -21.53
CA MET A 1 19.87 -23.64 -20.31
C MET A 1 18.95 -22.45 -20.57
N THR A 2 17.99 -22.23 -19.68
CA THR A 2 16.77 -21.43 -19.85
C THR A 2 17.05 -19.94 -20.00
N SER A 3 16.83 -19.40 -21.21
CA SER A 3 16.87 -17.97 -21.49
C SER A 3 15.50 -17.36 -21.13
N SER A 4 15.40 -16.82 -19.92
CA SER A 4 14.23 -16.11 -19.42
C SER A 4 13.88 -14.93 -20.33
N LEU A 5 12.69 -15.02 -20.93
CA LEU A 5 12.10 -14.02 -21.79
C LEU A 5 12.08 -12.64 -21.12
N LEU A 6 12.36 -11.63 -21.94
CA LEU A 6 12.50 -10.23 -21.61
C LEU A 6 11.31 -9.70 -20.81
N ASN A 7 11.53 -9.42 -19.52
CA ASN A 7 10.68 -8.49 -18.78
C ASN A 7 11.14 -7.09 -19.19
N SER A 8 10.55 -6.53 -20.25
CA SER A 8 10.76 -5.15 -20.69
C SER A 8 10.27 -4.16 -19.63
N GLN A 9 11.02 -4.05 -18.54
CA GLN A 9 11.01 -2.95 -17.57
C GLN A 9 12.26 -2.10 -17.83
N ALA A 10 12.45 -1.74 -19.09
CA ALA A 10 13.60 -0.98 -19.54
C ALA A 10 13.40 0.47 -19.13
N GLY A 11 13.86 0.78 -17.92
CA GLY A 11 14.01 2.11 -17.38
C GLY A 11 14.38 2.01 -15.91
N PRO A 12 15.31 2.82 -15.39
CA PRO A 12 15.50 2.93 -13.95
C PRO A 12 14.22 3.51 -13.34
N HIS A 13 13.40 2.68 -12.71
CA HIS A 13 12.20 3.14 -12.00
C HIS A 13 12.63 3.74 -10.65
N ARG A 14 13.19 4.95 -10.72
CA ARG A 14 13.66 5.70 -9.58
C ARG A 14 12.55 6.53 -8.97
N CYS A 15 12.47 6.56 -7.64
CA CYS A 15 11.65 7.51 -6.93
C CYS A 15 12.46 8.76 -6.59
N ASP A 16 12.12 9.88 -7.21
CA ASP A 16 12.77 11.18 -6.95
C ASP A 16 11.96 12.06 -5.99
N ARG A 17 10.90 11.52 -5.36
CA ARG A 17 10.09 12.25 -4.38
C ARG A 17 10.82 12.41 -3.04
N ILE A 18 10.44 13.42 -2.28
CA ILE A 18 10.94 13.64 -0.91
C ILE A 18 10.19 12.73 0.06
N ASN A 19 10.93 11.95 0.85
CA ASN A 19 10.35 11.13 1.90
C ASN A 19 9.76 12.03 3.00
N PRO A 20 8.44 12.01 3.25
CA PRO A 20 7.83 12.83 4.29
C PRO A 20 8.33 12.48 5.70
N SER A 21 8.88 11.28 5.91
CA SER A 21 9.41 10.87 7.22
C SER A 21 10.83 11.35 7.51
N THR A 22 11.66 11.56 6.48
CA THR A 22 13.07 11.94 6.65
C THR A 22 13.42 13.29 6.05
N GLY A 23 12.52 13.90 5.27
CA GLY A 23 12.74 15.16 4.56
C GLY A 23 13.80 15.08 3.46
N LYS A 24 14.30 13.88 3.13
CA LYS A 24 15.35 13.64 2.13
C LYS A 24 14.78 13.01 0.86
N PRO A 25 15.41 13.19 -0.32
CA PRO A 25 15.00 12.51 -1.54
C PRO A 25 15.09 10.99 -1.37
N CYS A 26 14.05 10.26 -1.80
CA CYS A 26 13.98 8.81 -1.62
C CYS A 26 15.05 8.08 -2.45
N ASN A 27 15.29 8.52 -3.70
CA ASN A 27 16.28 7.96 -4.63
C ASN A 27 16.28 6.43 -4.77
N THR A 28 15.18 5.78 -4.41
CA THR A 28 15.03 4.33 -4.45
C THR A 28 14.82 3.90 -5.89
N ILE A 29 15.62 2.94 -6.37
CA ILE A 29 15.52 2.43 -7.74
C ILE A 29 14.88 1.04 -7.70
N PHE A 30 13.84 0.86 -8.49
CA PHE A 30 13.13 -0.41 -8.63
C PHE A 30 13.38 -1.03 -10.00
N SER A 31 13.40 -2.35 -10.06
CA SER A 31 13.48 -3.11 -11.31
C SER A 31 12.13 -3.20 -12.03
N ARG A 32 11.04 -2.77 -11.39
CA ARG A 32 9.68 -2.84 -11.91
C ARG A 32 8.89 -1.57 -11.56
N PRO A 33 8.02 -1.09 -12.45
CA PRO A 33 7.20 0.10 -12.25
C PRO A 33 6.14 -0.13 -11.19
N TYR A 34 5.62 -1.36 -11.07
CA TYR A 34 4.68 -1.72 -10.00
C TYR A 34 5.26 -1.44 -8.62
N ASP A 35 6.53 -1.78 -8.40
CA ASP A 35 7.19 -1.57 -7.12
C ASP A 35 7.39 -0.07 -6.84
N LEU A 36 7.71 0.72 -7.87
CA LEU A 36 7.78 2.19 -7.77
C LEU A 36 6.41 2.79 -7.39
N THR A 37 5.34 2.43 -8.09
CA THR A 37 3.99 2.96 -7.80
C THR A 37 3.55 2.57 -6.38
N ARG A 38 3.81 1.34 -5.95
CA ARG A 38 3.49 0.87 -4.59
C ARG A 38 4.34 1.60 -3.54
N HIS A 39 5.60 1.87 -3.85
CA HIS A 39 6.48 2.65 -2.99
C HIS A 39 5.95 4.07 -2.79
N GLU A 40 5.54 4.75 -3.87
CA GLU A 40 4.97 6.09 -3.79
C GLU A 40 3.69 6.15 -2.94
N ASP A 41 2.81 5.17 -3.09
CA ASP A 41 1.57 5.08 -2.31
C ASP A 41 1.81 4.79 -0.81
N THR A 42 2.91 4.11 -0.47
CA THR A 42 3.20 3.71 0.91
C THR A 42 4.08 4.70 1.66
N ILE A 43 5.02 5.34 0.97
CA ILE A 43 6.02 6.22 1.59
C ILE A 43 5.67 7.69 1.37
N HIS A 44 5.27 8.09 0.16
CA HIS A 44 5.06 9.50 -0.18
C HIS A 44 3.62 9.98 -0.01
N ASN A 45 2.64 9.08 0.04
CA ASN A 45 1.26 9.44 0.30
C ASN A 45 1.04 9.79 1.79
N ALA A 46 1.50 10.95 2.23
CA ALA A 46 1.33 11.42 3.62
C ALA A 46 -0.14 11.77 3.95
N LYS A 47 -0.99 12.00 2.94
CA LYS A 47 -2.44 12.20 3.07
C LYS A 47 -3.23 10.90 3.23
N LYS A 48 -2.57 9.76 3.31
CA LYS A 48 -3.23 8.47 3.44
C LYS A 48 -4.12 8.48 4.66
N GLN A 49 -5.41 8.24 4.43
CA GLN A 49 -6.39 8.14 5.49
C GLN A 49 -5.96 7.02 6.42
N LYS A 50 -5.54 7.43 7.62
CA LYS A 50 -5.23 6.51 8.70
C LYS A 50 -6.54 5.87 9.12
N VAL A 51 -6.66 4.59 8.83
CA VAL A 51 -7.86 3.82 9.19
C VAL A 51 -7.57 3.14 10.52
N HIS A 52 -8.42 3.38 11.51
CA HIS A 52 -8.29 2.80 12.84
C HIS A 52 -9.31 1.69 13.04
N CYS A 53 -8.96 0.73 13.89
CA CYS A 53 -9.93 -0.24 14.38
C CYS A 53 -10.73 0.36 15.52
N ASN A 54 -12.06 0.46 15.37
CA ASN A 54 -12.96 0.98 16.41
C ASN A 54 -13.29 -0.04 17.51
N LEU A 55 -12.82 -1.29 17.37
CA LEU A 55 -13.12 -2.40 18.25
C LEU A 55 -11.93 -2.79 19.14
N CYS A 56 -10.72 -2.38 18.74
CA CYS A 56 -9.56 -2.50 19.60
C CYS A 56 -9.60 -1.38 20.63
N THR A 57 -9.39 -1.73 21.89
CA THR A 57 -9.21 -0.77 23.00
C THR A 57 -7.90 0.01 22.89
N GLU A 58 -6.90 -0.54 22.20
CA GLU A 58 -5.72 0.20 21.76
C GLU A 58 -6.01 0.91 20.44
N GLU A 59 -5.62 2.17 20.28
CA GLU A 59 -5.72 2.93 19.03
C GLU A 59 -4.82 2.34 17.93
N LYS A 60 -5.19 1.16 17.42
CA LYS A 60 -4.50 0.49 16.31
C LYS A 60 -4.83 1.21 15.03
N THR A 61 -3.96 2.17 14.72
CA THR A 61 -4.03 3.00 13.54
C THR A 61 -3.23 2.36 12.42
N PHE A 62 -3.89 2.03 11.32
CA PHE A 62 -3.28 1.43 10.15
C PHE A 62 -3.11 2.48 9.06
N SER A 63 -1.97 2.44 8.39
CA SER A 63 -1.73 3.24 7.19
C SER A 63 -2.49 2.71 5.98
N ARG A 64 -3.15 1.56 6.07
CA ARG A 64 -3.70 0.81 4.93
C ARG A 64 -4.97 0.05 5.27
N ALA A 65 -5.96 0.12 4.38
CA ALA A 65 -7.25 -0.57 4.51
C ALA A 65 -7.14 -2.10 4.46
N ASP A 66 -6.17 -2.65 3.74
CA ASP A 66 -5.92 -4.10 3.72
C ASP A 66 -5.31 -4.60 5.03
N ALA A 67 -4.44 -3.79 5.67
CA ALA A 67 -3.90 -4.10 6.98
C ALA A 67 -5.03 -4.12 8.03
N LEU A 68 -5.94 -3.15 7.97
CA LEU A 68 -7.16 -3.15 8.78
C LEU A 68 -8.02 -4.39 8.49
N THR A 69 -8.29 -4.70 7.22
CA THR A 69 -9.14 -5.85 6.85
C THR A 69 -8.55 -7.17 7.36
N ARG A 70 -7.23 -7.35 7.27
CA ARG A 70 -6.54 -8.52 7.82
C ARG A 70 -6.62 -8.54 9.35
N HIS A 71 -6.45 -7.38 9.99
CA HIS A 71 -6.56 -7.25 11.43
C HIS A 71 -7.95 -7.63 11.94
N TYR A 72 -9.02 -7.16 11.28
CA TYR A 72 -10.39 -7.56 11.62
C TYR A 72 -10.58 -9.07 11.50
N ARG A 73 -10.11 -9.72 10.44
CA ARG A 73 -10.28 -11.19 10.30
C ARG A 73 -9.59 -12.01 11.39
N VAL A 74 -8.47 -11.52 11.93
CA VAL A 74 -7.66 -12.26 12.90
C VAL A 74 -8.04 -11.91 14.34
N CYS A 75 -8.25 -10.63 14.64
CA CYS A 75 -8.59 -10.15 15.99
C CYS A 75 -10.08 -9.96 16.22
N HIS A 76 -10.88 -9.76 15.18
CA HIS A 76 -12.32 -9.52 15.23
C HIS A 76 -13.08 -10.44 14.24
N PRO A 77 -12.90 -11.78 14.32
CA PRO A 77 -13.52 -12.71 13.38
C PRO A 77 -15.06 -12.61 13.36
N ASP A 78 -15.66 -12.21 14.48
CA ASP A 78 -17.12 -12.05 14.64
C ASP A 78 -17.66 -10.69 14.17
N VAL A 79 -16.79 -9.76 13.75
CA VAL A 79 -17.23 -8.42 13.30
C VAL A 79 -17.06 -8.27 11.80
N GLU A 80 -18.20 -8.28 11.09
CA GLU A 80 -18.25 -7.89 9.69
C GLU A 80 -18.00 -6.38 9.56
N LEU A 81 -16.91 -6.01 8.90
CA LEU A 81 -16.58 -4.62 8.56
C LEU A 81 -17.79 -3.95 7.85
N PRO A 82 -18.45 -2.95 8.47
CA PRO A 82 -19.53 -2.23 7.84
C PRO A 82 -18.93 -1.25 6.83
N GLY A 83 -18.76 -1.69 5.58
CA GLY A 83 -18.15 -0.86 4.55
C GLY A 83 -17.96 -1.47 3.16
N LYS A 84 -18.30 -2.75 2.96
CA LYS A 84 -18.33 -3.34 1.61
C LYS A 84 -19.75 -3.47 1.09
N HIS A 85 -20.38 -2.34 0.75
CA HIS A 85 -21.35 -2.34 -0.35
C HIS A 85 -20.75 -1.66 -1.60
N ARG A 86 -20.17 -2.51 -2.46
CA ARG A 86 -20.23 -2.48 -3.93
C ARG A 86 -20.02 -1.14 -4.66
N ARG A 87 -18.88 -1.03 -5.36
CA ARG A 87 -18.86 -0.57 -6.77
C ARG A 87 -17.89 -1.44 -7.58
N ARG A 88 -18.43 -2.59 -8.01
CA ARG A 88 -17.97 -3.34 -9.19
C ARG A 88 -18.85 -2.83 -10.34
N GLY A 89 -18.22 -2.32 -11.40
CA GLY A 89 -18.83 -1.78 -12.62
C GLY A 89 -17.83 -0.81 -13.24
N GLY A 90 -17.04 -1.15 -14.25
CA GLY A 90 -17.36 -2.08 -15.33
C GLY A 90 -18.35 -1.40 -16.28
N ALA A 91 -17.87 -0.38 -16.98
CA ALA A 91 -18.38 0.14 -18.24
C ALA A 91 -17.15 0.52 -19.07
#